data_AF-A0A4S2G3Y8-F1
#
_entry.id   AF-A0A4S2G3Y8-F1
#
_cell.length_a   1.000
_cell.length_b   1.000
_cell.length_c   1.000
_cell.angle_alpha   90.00
_cell.angle_beta   90.00
_cell.angle_gamma   90.00
#
_symmetry.space_group_name_H-M   'P 1'
#
loop_
_entity.id
_entity.type
_entity.pdbx_description
1 polymer ?
#
loop_
_entity_poly.entity_id
_entity_poly.type
_entity_poly.pdbx_seq_one_letter_code
_entity_poly.pdbx_strand_id
1 'polypeptide(L)'
;MSQFSVYITPPDYLSQWLRHEYWDSESARVVFPRGSAPRAVLQALLRKAPSGFRQSDTAGLLPVEVPTFKGLNPASFNYLSPTGQKALISACKTLFQSMLANELHELFAHDIQITDIIYDFMDRHGIERTERNWETIRQMYSRMRKKNKAARS
;
A
#
# COMPACT_ATOMS: atom_id res chain seq x y z
N MET A 1 -10.13 -16.71 9.37
CA MET A 1 -9.72 -15.32 9.04
C MET A 1 -10.59 -14.34 9.81
N SER A 2 -10.10 -13.13 10.08
CA SER A 2 -10.90 -12.09 10.76
C SER A 2 -11.95 -11.52 9.80
N GLN A 3 -13.18 -11.29 10.28
CA GLN A 3 -14.25 -10.71 9.47
C GLN A 3 -14.23 -9.18 9.44
N PHE A 4 -13.36 -8.53 10.21
CA PHE A 4 -13.33 -7.08 10.37
C PHE A 4 -12.39 -6.41 9.37
N SER A 5 -12.74 -5.20 8.95
CA SER A 5 -11.96 -4.39 8.03
C SER A 5 -11.81 -2.97 8.57
N VAL A 6 -10.65 -2.37 8.29
CA VAL A 6 -10.49 -0.92 8.30
C VAL A 6 -10.53 -0.43 6.86
N TYR A 7 -10.97 0.81 6.68
CA TYR A 7 -11.17 1.40 5.36
C TYR A 7 -10.22 2.57 5.20
N ILE A 8 -9.49 2.58 4.10
CA ILE A 8 -8.49 3.61 3.79
C ILE A 8 -8.73 4.20 2.39
N THR A 9 -8.22 5.41 2.18
CA THR A 9 -8.27 6.11 0.89
C THR A 9 -6.85 6.37 0.38
N PRO A 10 -6.15 5.34 -0.14
CA PRO A 10 -4.84 5.53 -0.75
C PRO A 10 -4.96 6.30 -2.09
N PRO A 11 -3.85 6.87 -2.59
CA PRO A 11 -3.81 7.36 -3.96
C PRO A 11 -4.12 6.26 -4.98
N ASP A 12 -4.63 6.65 -6.15
CA ASP A 12 -5.16 5.74 -7.17
C ASP A 12 -4.21 4.59 -7.56
N TYR A 13 -3.00 4.88 -8.04
CA TYR A 13 -1.99 3.84 -8.36
C TYR A 13 -1.77 2.83 -7.21
N LEU A 14 -1.79 3.31 -5.96
CA LEU A 14 -1.55 2.47 -4.79
C LEU A 14 -2.79 1.63 -4.46
N SER A 15 -3.98 2.20 -4.66
CA SER A 15 -5.26 1.50 -4.53
C SER A 15 -5.38 0.35 -5.53
N GLN A 16 -4.96 0.58 -6.78
CA GLN A 16 -4.94 -0.41 -7.85
C GLN A 16 -3.91 -1.50 -7.56
N TRP A 17 -2.68 -1.11 -7.26
CA TRP A 17 -1.61 -2.04 -6.89
C TRP A 17 -1.96 -2.92 -5.68
N LEU A 18 -2.52 -2.34 -4.61
CA LEU A 18 -2.92 -3.11 -3.43
C LEU A 18 -4.02 -4.14 -3.75
N ARG A 19 -4.93 -3.81 -4.66
CA ARG A 19 -5.94 -4.76 -5.15
C ARG A 19 -5.33 -5.82 -6.07
N HIS A 20 -4.33 -5.49 -6.84
CA HIS A 20 -3.66 -6.47 -7.70
C HIS A 20 -2.87 -7.50 -6.89
N GLU A 21 -2.08 -7.05 -5.93
CA GLU A 21 -1.11 -7.93 -5.24
C GLU A 21 -1.66 -8.62 -3.98
N TYR A 22 -2.59 -7.97 -3.27
CA TYR A 22 -2.96 -8.38 -1.91
C TYR A 22 -4.47 -8.58 -1.73
N TRP A 23 -5.25 -8.54 -2.81
CA TRP A 23 -6.68 -8.75 -2.71
C TRP A 23 -7.00 -10.22 -2.48
N ASP A 24 -7.76 -10.47 -1.43
CA ASP A 24 -8.37 -11.76 -1.19
C ASP A 24 -9.81 -11.75 -1.73
N SER A 25 -10.07 -12.56 -2.76
CA SER A 25 -11.37 -12.60 -3.42
C SER A 25 -12.48 -13.17 -2.54
N GLU A 26 -12.14 -14.07 -1.62
CA GLU A 26 -13.11 -14.69 -0.72
C GLU A 26 -13.63 -13.69 0.31
N SER A 27 -12.72 -12.94 0.95
CA SER A 27 -13.08 -11.98 1.99
C SER A 27 -13.30 -10.56 1.48
N ALA A 28 -13.10 -10.32 0.17
CA ALA A 28 -13.25 -9.04 -0.53
C ALA A 28 -12.51 -7.88 0.15
N ARG A 29 -11.24 -8.10 0.49
CA ARG A 29 -10.38 -7.11 1.16
C ARG A 29 -8.91 -7.33 0.86
N VAL A 30 -8.12 -6.30 1.12
CA VAL A 30 -6.66 -6.39 1.10
C VAL A 30 -6.16 -7.11 2.36
N VAL A 31 -5.38 -8.18 2.17
CA VAL A 31 -4.81 -8.99 3.26
C VAL A 31 -3.29 -8.91 3.20
N PHE A 32 -2.68 -8.36 4.25
CA PHE A 32 -1.22 -8.21 4.29
C PHE A 32 -0.52 -9.44 4.89
N PRO A 33 0.58 -9.92 4.28
CA PRO A 33 1.39 -11.02 4.80
C PRO A 33 1.90 -10.78 6.23
N ARG A 34 2.14 -11.87 6.96
CA ARG A 34 2.80 -11.81 8.28
C ARG A 34 4.20 -11.20 8.14
N GLY A 35 4.58 -10.35 9.11
CA GLY A 35 5.89 -9.67 9.12
C GLY A 35 5.98 -8.43 8.21
N SER A 36 4.97 -8.14 7.39
CA SER A 36 4.96 -6.93 6.55
C SER A 36 4.81 -5.64 7.38
N ALA A 37 5.37 -4.54 6.88
CA ALA A 37 5.29 -3.23 7.53
C ALA A 37 3.83 -2.74 7.74
N PRO A 38 2.90 -2.85 6.76
CA PRO A 38 1.50 -2.50 6.99
C PRO A 38 0.86 -3.29 8.14
N ARG A 39 1.20 -4.58 8.28
CA ARG A 39 0.69 -5.43 9.35
C ARG A 39 1.24 -5.02 10.73
N ALA A 40 2.51 -4.62 10.81
CA ALA A 40 3.10 -4.08 12.04
C ALA A 40 2.39 -2.78 12.47
N VAL A 41 2.07 -1.91 11.52
CA VAL A 41 1.27 -0.69 11.78
C VAL A 41 -0.12 -1.04 12.32
N LEU A 42 -0.81 -2.02 11.71
CA LEU A 42 -2.10 -2.48 12.21
C LEU A 42 -2.00 -2.98 13.66
N GLN A 43 -1.03 -3.84 13.95
CA GLN A 43 -0.83 -4.38 15.30
C GLN A 43 -0.60 -3.29 16.35
N ALA A 44 0.15 -2.24 16.00
CA ALA A 44 0.51 -1.17 16.93
C ALA A 44 -0.60 -0.13 17.12
N LEU A 45 -1.39 0.15 16.07
CA LEU A 45 -2.29 1.31 16.05
C LEU A 45 -3.79 0.97 16.12
N LEU A 46 -4.17 -0.29 15.93
CA LEU A 46 -5.55 -0.72 16.13
C LEU A 46 -5.99 -0.51 17.57
N ARG A 47 -7.15 0.11 17.74
CA ARG A 47 -7.71 0.44 19.05
C ARG A 47 -9.22 0.27 19.04
N LYS A 48 -9.83 0.35 20.22
CA LYS A 48 -11.28 0.42 20.33
C LYS A 48 -11.81 1.68 19.66
N ALA A 49 -12.94 1.54 18.98
CA ALA A 49 -13.64 2.68 18.43
C ALA A 49 -14.01 3.66 19.57
N PRO A 50 -13.88 4.98 19.37
CA PRO A 50 -14.38 5.97 20.32
C PRO A 50 -15.89 5.76 20.59
N SER A 51 -16.35 6.14 21.78
CA SER A 51 -17.78 6.08 22.10
C SER A 51 -18.58 6.89 21.08
N GLY A 52 -19.66 6.30 20.54
CA GLY A 52 -20.49 6.94 19.53
C GLY A 52 -19.92 6.95 18.11
N PHE A 53 -18.75 6.32 17.86
CA PHE A 53 -18.24 6.19 16.50
C PHE A 53 -19.19 5.36 15.66
N ARG A 54 -19.69 5.97 14.57
CA ARG A 54 -20.40 5.28 13.50
C ARG A 54 -19.50 5.31 12.28
N GLN A 55 -19.33 4.14 11.70
CA GLN A 55 -18.60 4.02 10.46
C GLN A 55 -19.36 4.78 9.38
N SER A 56 -18.66 5.70 8.70
CA SER A 56 -19.21 6.47 7.58
C SER A 56 -19.49 5.56 6.39
N ASP A 57 -20.06 6.13 5.33
CA ASP A 57 -20.15 5.43 4.05
C ASP A 57 -18.75 4.93 3.63
N THR A 58 -18.71 3.66 3.25
CA THR A 58 -17.48 2.95 2.84
C THR A 58 -17.41 2.74 1.34
N ALA A 59 -18.43 3.17 0.60
CA ALA A 59 -18.43 3.13 -0.85
C ALA A 59 -17.18 3.84 -1.41
N GLY A 60 -16.45 3.15 -2.28
CA GLY A 60 -15.21 3.65 -2.89
C GLY A 60 -13.97 3.64 -1.99
N LEU A 61 -14.09 3.28 -0.71
CA LEU A 61 -12.92 3.09 0.17
C LEU A 61 -12.28 1.72 -0.08
N LEU A 62 -10.98 1.60 0.18
CA LEU A 62 -10.27 0.32 0.10
C LEU A 62 -10.40 -0.43 1.44
N PRO A 63 -11.08 -1.59 1.50
CA PRO A 63 -11.12 -2.42 2.68
C PRO A 63 -9.79 -3.16 2.88
N VAL A 64 -9.28 -3.10 4.11
CA VAL A 64 -8.07 -3.82 4.56
C VAL A 64 -8.45 -4.68 5.75
N GLU A 65 -8.04 -5.96 5.72
CA GLU A 65 -8.25 -6.90 6.82
C GLU A 65 -7.71 -6.36 8.14
N VAL A 66 -8.48 -6.51 9.22
CA VAL A 66 -8.01 -6.36 10.60
C VAL A 66 -7.57 -7.73 11.08
N PRO A 67 -6.26 -8.03 11.15
CA PRO A 67 -5.82 -9.37 11.47
C PRO A 67 -6.05 -9.73 12.93
N THR A 68 -6.12 -11.02 13.22
CA THR A 68 -6.07 -11.51 14.60
C THR A 68 -4.65 -11.38 15.15
N PHE A 69 -4.50 -10.65 16.24
CA PHE A 69 -3.24 -10.54 17.00
C PHE A 69 -3.40 -11.16 18.39
N LYS A 70 -2.32 -11.68 18.96
CA LYS A 70 -2.34 -12.22 20.33
C LYS A 70 -2.70 -11.10 21.31
N GLY A 71 -3.72 -11.32 22.14
CA GLY A 71 -4.19 -10.35 23.13
C GLY A 71 -5.05 -9.21 22.57
N LEU A 72 -5.38 -9.24 21.27
CA LEU A 72 -6.09 -8.16 20.58
C LEU A 72 -7.30 -8.77 19.86
N ASN A 73 -8.50 -8.55 20.40
CA ASN A 73 -9.74 -9.05 19.80
C ASN A 73 -10.19 -8.12 18.66
N PRO A 74 -10.18 -8.56 17.39
CA PRO A 74 -10.60 -7.74 16.25
C PRO A 74 -12.04 -7.23 16.35
N ALA A 75 -12.92 -7.92 17.08
CA ALA A 75 -14.30 -7.48 17.28
C ALA A 75 -14.40 -6.18 18.09
N SER A 76 -13.45 -5.93 18.98
CA SER A 76 -13.39 -4.70 19.78
C SER A 76 -12.35 -3.71 19.27
N PHE A 77 -11.31 -4.18 18.58
CA PHE A 77 -10.17 -3.37 18.13
C PHE A 77 -10.08 -3.39 16.60
N ASN A 78 -11.06 -2.78 15.96
CA ASN A 78 -11.18 -2.66 14.50
C ASN A 78 -11.19 -1.19 14.03
N TYR A 79 -10.68 -0.26 14.86
CA TYR A 79 -10.66 1.15 14.53
C TYR A 79 -9.22 1.67 14.41
N LEU A 80 -8.99 2.41 13.32
CA LEU A 80 -7.82 3.28 13.15
C LEU A 80 -8.27 4.74 13.17
N SER A 81 -7.54 5.57 13.91
CA SER A 81 -7.68 7.02 13.84
C SER A 81 -7.33 7.54 12.45
N PRO A 82 -7.72 8.77 12.08
CA PRO A 82 -7.29 9.38 10.82
C PRO A 82 -5.75 9.38 10.65
N THR A 83 -5.01 9.61 11.73
CA THR A 83 -3.54 9.54 11.73
C THR A 83 -3.04 8.10 11.56
N GLY A 84 -3.70 7.12 12.19
CA GLY A 84 -3.38 5.69 12.02
C GLY A 84 -3.63 5.20 10.59
N GLN A 85 -4.69 5.65 9.95
CA GLN A 85 -4.96 5.37 8.53
C GLN A 85 -3.88 5.99 7.63
N LYS A 86 -3.46 7.24 7.91
CA LYS A 86 -2.33 7.88 7.20
C LYS A 86 -1.02 7.10 7.38
N ALA A 87 -0.75 6.61 8.59
CA ALA A 87 0.43 5.77 8.86
C ALA A 87 0.38 4.44 8.08
N LEU A 88 -0.79 3.80 8.02
CA LEU A 88 -0.99 2.59 7.24
C LEU A 88 -0.76 2.83 5.74
N ILE A 89 -1.34 3.90 5.18
CA ILE A 89 -1.11 4.30 3.78
C ILE A 89 0.38 4.59 3.53
N SER A 90 1.05 5.24 4.48
CA SER A 90 2.50 5.50 4.40
C SER A 90 3.31 4.20 4.35
N ALA A 91 2.98 3.22 5.19
CA ALA A 91 3.61 1.90 5.17
C ALA A 91 3.37 1.16 3.83
N CYS A 92 2.15 1.25 3.28
CA CYS A 92 1.86 0.70 1.95
C CYS A 92 2.69 1.38 0.85
N LYS A 93 2.88 2.71 0.91
CA LYS A 93 3.75 3.44 -0.02
C LYS A 93 5.21 2.98 0.10
N THR A 94 5.71 2.78 1.31
CA THR A 94 7.08 2.27 1.51
C THR A 94 7.23 0.85 0.97
N LEU A 95 6.21 0.00 1.16
CA LEU A 95 6.20 -1.35 0.59
C LEU A 95 6.22 -1.31 -0.95
N PHE A 96 5.39 -0.48 -1.56
CA PHE A 96 5.39 -0.25 -3.01
C PHE A 96 6.75 0.23 -3.52
N GLN A 97 7.33 1.23 -2.85
CA GLN A 97 8.64 1.78 -3.21
C GLN A 97 9.77 0.75 -3.11
N SER A 98 9.70 -0.13 -2.11
CA SER A 98 10.69 -1.20 -1.93
C SER A 98 10.58 -2.22 -3.05
N MET A 99 9.35 -2.60 -3.44
CA MET A 99 9.12 -3.48 -4.58
C MET A 99 9.61 -2.83 -5.89
N LEU A 100 9.23 -1.58 -6.16
CA LEU A 100 9.67 -0.84 -7.35
C LEU A 100 11.20 -0.79 -7.45
N ALA A 101 11.89 -0.53 -6.33
CA ALA A 101 13.34 -0.55 -6.28
C ALA A 101 13.90 -1.95 -6.55
N ASN A 102 13.37 -2.99 -5.88
CA ASN A 102 13.84 -4.36 -6.05
C ASN A 102 13.71 -4.85 -7.50
N GLU A 103 12.66 -4.46 -8.22
CA GLU A 103 12.49 -4.89 -9.61
C GLU A 103 13.32 -4.08 -10.60
N LEU A 104 13.45 -2.77 -10.38
CA LEU A 104 14.01 -1.88 -11.40
C LEU A 104 15.44 -1.41 -11.11
N HIS A 105 16.03 -1.79 -9.96
CA HIS A 105 17.35 -1.29 -9.56
C HIS A 105 18.47 -1.61 -10.54
N GLU A 106 18.43 -2.76 -11.23
CA GLU A 106 19.44 -3.12 -12.23
C GLU A 106 19.40 -2.14 -13.41
N LEU A 107 18.20 -1.72 -13.82
CA LEU A 107 17.97 -0.78 -14.92
C LEU A 107 18.46 0.65 -14.60
N PHE A 108 18.72 0.98 -13.34
CA PHE A 108 19.20 2.32 -12.96
C PHE A 108 20.55 2.67 -13.59
N ALA A 109 21.38 1.66 -13.86
CA ALA A 109 22.73 1.79 -14.41
C ALA A 109 22.75 1.84 -15.95
N HIS A 110 21.67 1.45 -16.61
CA HIS A 110 21.59 1.39 -18.06
C HIS A 110 20.95 2.64 -18.66
N ASP A 111 21.25 2.92 -19.92
CA ASP A 111 20.65 4.02 -20.69
C ASP A 111 19.46 3.51 -21.51
N ILE A 112 18.38 3.17 -20.80
CA ILE A 112 17.16 2.61 -21.38
C ILE A 112 16.03 3.64 -21.26
N GLN A 113 15.12 3.64 -22.22
CA GLN A 113 13.92 4.48 -22.22
C GLN A 113 13.06 4.23 -20.97
N ILE A 114 13.05 5.20 -20.06
CA ILE A 114 12.33 5.12 -18.77
C ILE A 114 10.83 4.95 -18.99
N THR A 115 10.27 5.57 -20.02
CA THR A 115 8.83 5.54 -20.32
C THR A 115 8.31 4.11 -20.45
N ASP A 116 9.00 3.27 -21.23
CA ASP A 116 8.56 1.90 -21.51
C ASP A 116 8.72 1.02 -20.27
N ILE A 117 9.78 1.22 -19.50
CA ILE A 117 10.01 0.54 -18.22
C ILE A 117 8.84 0.82 -17.25
N ILE A 118 8.42 2.09 -17.13
CA ILE A 118 7.32 2.45 -16.23
C ILE A 118 5.99 1.89 -16.73
N TYR A 119 5.71 1.90 -18.04
CA TYR A 119 4.47 1.32 -18.54
C TYR A 119 4.42 -0.21 -18.36
N ASP A 120 5.51 -0.91 -18.65
CA ASP A 120 5.60 -2.36 -18.39
C ASP A 120 5.38 -2.66 -16.90
N PHE A 121 6.05 -1.89 -16.02
CA PHE A 121 5.83 -2.01 -14.58
C PHE A 121 4.36 -1.78 -14.19
N MET A 122 3.71 -0.77 -14.75
CA MET A 122 2.29 -0.51 -14.49
C MET A 122 1.40 -1.67 -14.91
N ASP A 123 1.64 -2.24 -16.10
CA ASP A 123 0.85 -3.37 -16.61
C ASP A 123 1.01 -4.62 -15.73
N ARG A 124 2.25 -4.97 -15.37
CA ARG A 124 2.56 -6.14 -14.54
C ARG A 124 1.90 -6.09 -13.15
N HIS A 125 1.60 -4.89 -12.68
CA HIS A 125 1.04 -4.63 -11.35
C HIS A 125 -0.40 -4.14 -11.37
N GLY A 126 -1.10 -4.25 -12.51
CA GLY A 126 -2.50 -3.90 -12.65
C GLY A 126 -2.80 -2.42 -12.40
N ILE A 127 -1.86 -1.54 -12.73
CA ILE A 127 -2.01 -0.09 -12.59
C ILE A 127 -2.42 0.50 -13.94
N GLU A 128 -3.51 1.25 -13.95
CA GLU A 128 -4.00 1.91 -15.17
C GLU A 128 -3.01 2.96 -15.67
N ARG A 129 -2.81 2.99 -17.00
CA ARG A 129 -1.90 3.90 -17.73
C ARG A 129 -2.41 5.35 -17.82
N THR A 130 -2.93 5.88 -16.72
CA THR A 130 -3.28 7.30 -16.64
C THR A 130 -2.01 8.14 -16.52
N GLU A 131 -2.02 9.35 -17.07
CA GLU A 131 -0.89 10.30 -16.98
C GLU A 131 -0.49 10.54 -15.51
N ARG A 132 -1.49 10.65 -14.63
CA ARG A 132 -1.29 10.85 -13.19
C ARG A 132 -0.54 9.68 -12.53
N ASN A 133 -0.93 8.44 -12.82
CA ASN A 133 -0.29 7.27 -12.25
C ASN A 133 1.14 7.11 -12.79
N TRP A 134 1.31 7.27 -14.11
CA TRP A 134 2.62 7.21 -14.76
C TRP A 134 3.59 8.26 -14.20
N GLU A 135 3.19 9.54 -14.14
CA GLU A 135 4.07 10.61 -13.66
C GLU A 135 4.43 10.42 -12.18
N THR A 136 3.50 9.92 -11.38
CA THR A 136 3.76 9.60 -9.97
C THR A 136 4.85 8.53 -9.85
N ILE A 137 4.76 7.43 -10.60
CA ILE A 137 5.72 6.33 -10.54
C ILE A 137 7.07 6.76 -11.14
N ARG A 138 7.06 7.49 -12.26
CA ARG A 138 8.26 8.08 -12.88
C ARG A 138 9.03 8.97 -11.91
N GLN A 139 8.35 9.82 -11.13
CA GLN A 139 9.00 10.64 -10.11
C GLN A 139 9.61 9.81 -8.99
N MET A 140 8.95 8.74 -8.54
CA MET A 140 9.51 7.81 -7.54
C MET A 140 10.78 7.14 -8.06
N TYR A 141 10.70 6.56 -9.27
CA TYR A 141 11.84 5.95 -9.96
C TYR A 141 13.01 6.93 -10.09
N SER A 142 12.76 8.15 -10.56
CA SER A 142 13.80 9.18 -10.72
C SER A 142 14.49 9.52 -9.40
N ARG A 143 13.74 9.62 -8.30
CA ARG A 143 14.29 9.87 -6.96
C ARG A 143 15.14 8.71 -6.48
N MET A 144 14.70 7.46 -6.70
CA MET A 144 15.46 6.26 -6.35
C MET A 144 16.76 6.14 -7.14
N ARG A 145 16.71 6.37 -8.46
CA ARG A 145 17.89 6.38 -9.33
C ARG A 145 18.91 7.42 -8.89
N LYS A 146 18.45 8.65 -8.55
CA LYS A 146 19.34 9.70 -8.01
C LYS A 146 20.00 9.28 -6.70
N LYS A 147 19.24 8.69 -5.78
CA LYS A 147 19.76 8.18 -4.49
C LYS A 147 20.79 7.06 -4.72
N ASN A 148 20.53 6.15 -5.65
CA ASN A 148 21.45 5.05 -5.99
C ASN A 148 22.78 5.57 -6.56
N LYS A 149 22.73 6.56 -7.47
CA LYS A 149 23.94 7.21 -8.00
C LYS A 149 24.78 7.87 -6.91
N ALA A 150 24.14 8.59 -5.98
CA ALA A 150 24.84 9.24 -4.87
C ALA A 150 25.44 8.26 -3.84
N ALA A 151 24.89 7.05 -3.71
CA ALA A 151 25.46 6.04 -2.82
C ALA A 151 26.68 5.32 -3.42
N ARG A 152 26.91 5.45 -4.73
CA ARG A 152 28.04 4.85 -5.47
C ARG A 152 29.19 5.84 -5.74
N SER A 153 28.99 7.12 -5.44
CA SER A 153 30.00 8.19 -5.54
C SER A 153 30.66 8.43 -4.19
#